data_AF-A0A5C4X818-F1
#
_entry.id   AF-A0A5C4X818-F1
#
_cell.length_a   1.000
_cell.length_b   1.000
_cell.length_c   1.000
_cell.angle_alpha   90.00
_cell.angle_beta   90.00
_cell.angle_gamma   90.00
#
_symmetry.space_group_name_H-M   'P 1'
#
loop_
_entity.id
_entity.type
_entity.pdbx_description
1 polymer ?
#
loop_
_entity_poly.entity_id
_entity_poly.type
_entity_poly.pdbx_seq_one_letter_code
_entity_poly.pdbx_strand_id
1 'polypeptide(L)' 'MKLTWSAFALSDRDAIFTYIEAENPAAAVLIDERIAAAARRLLDFPDSGRAGRIAGTRELVINGTPYVAAYATEATV' A
#
# COMPACT_ATOMS: atom_id res chain seq x y z
N MET A 1 -14.47 -9.40 -2.30
CA MET A 1 -13.23 -9.26 -1.49
C MET A 1 -13.32 -7.99 -0.67
N LYS A 2 -12.67 -7.92 0.49
CA LYS A 2 -12.62 -6.73 1.34
C LYS A 2 -11.17 -6.32 1.51
N LEU A 3 -10.88 -5.03 1.28
CA LEU A 3 -9.58 -4.45 1.56
C LEU A 3 -9.62 -3.83 2.96
N THR A 4 -8.69 -4.22 3.81
CA THR A 4 -8.50 -3.68 5.16
C THR A 4 -7.06 -3.20 5.31
N TRP A 5 -6.89 -2.06 6.00
CA TRP A 5 -5.58 -1.54 6.35
C TRP A 5 -5.25 -1.99 7.77
N SER A 6 -4.05 -2.52 7.99
CA SER A 6 -3.55 -2.75 9.34
C SER A 6 -3.21 -1.42 10.02
N ALA A 7 -3.15 -1.41 11.35
CA ALA A 7 -2.71 -0.23 12.09
C ALA A 7 -1.29 0.22 11.68
N PHE A 8 -0.39 -0.73 11.40
CA PHE A 8 0.95 -0.45 10.89
C PHE A 8 0.92 0.23 9.52
N ALA A 9 0.11 -0.29 8.59
CA ALA A 9 0.00 0.29 7.26
C ALA A 9 -0.60 1.71 7.26
N LEU A 10 -1.53 2.00 8.19
CA LEU A 10 -2.04 3.36 8.40
C LEU A 10 -0.96 4.27 8.97
N SER A 11 -0.20 3.81 9.96
CA SER A 11 0.91 4.57 10.55
C SER A 11 2.01 4.86 9.53
N ASP A 12 2.34 3.89 8.67
CA ASP A 12 3.35 4.07 7.62
C ASP A 12 2.89 5.12 6.59
N ARG A 13 1.61 5.06 6.17
CA ARG A 13 1.05 6.06 5.25
C ARG A 13 1.05 7.46 5.84
N ASP A 14 0.68 7.60 7.11
CA ASP A 14 0.68 8.88 7.82
C ASP A 14 2.10 9.45 7.95
N ALA A 15 3.08 8.60 8.29
CA ALA A 15 4.49 9.00 8.37
C ALA A 15 5.05 9.43 7.01
N ILE A 16 4.75 8.68 5.94
CA ILE A 16 5.13 9.03 4.57
C ILE A 16 4.53 10.38 4.17
N PHE A 17 3.23 10.56 4.42
CA PHE A 17 2.52 11.78 4.08
C PHE A 17 3.13 12.97 4.81
N THR A 18 3.25 12.90 6.13
CA THR A 18 3.79 13.97 6.98
C THR A 18 5.23 14.35 6.59
N TYR A 19 6.05 13.35 6.26
CA TYR A 19 7.43 13.57 5.82
C TYR A 19 7.49 14.36 4.50
N ILE A 20 6.70 13.98 3.50
CA ILE A 20 6.68 14.64 2.19
C ILE A 20 6.00 16.01 2.29
N GLU A 21 4.94 16.12 3.07
CA GLU A 21 4.15 17.35 3.22
C GLU A 21 5.01 18.52 3.70
N ALA A 22 5.98 18.26 4.59
CA ALA A 22 6.89 19.28 5.10
C ALA A 22 7.69 20.01 4.00
N GLU A 23 7.91 19.36 2.85
CA GLU A 23 8.61 19.93 1.70
C GLU A 23 7.65 20.29 0.55
N ASN A 24 6.69 19.40 0.25
CA ASN A 24 5.78 19.54 -0.87
C ASN A 24 4.41 18.88 -0.58
N PRO A 25 3.43 19.65 -0.09
CA PRO A 25 2.08 19.15 0.23
C PRO A 25 1.35 18.53 -0.97
N ALA A 26 1.53 19.08 -2.18
CA ALA A 26 0.90 18.54 -3.38
C ALA A 26 1.48 17.16 -3.74
N ALA A 27 2.79 16.96 -3.54
CA ALA A 27 3.42 15.66 -3.72
C ALA A 27 2.95 14.65 -2.67
N ALA A 28 2.74 15.06 -1.42
CA ALA A 28 2.24 14.17 -0.36
C ALA A 28 0.87 13.59 -0.72
N VAL A 29 -0.06 14.43 -1.18
CA VAL A 29 -1.39 14.00 -1.67
C VAL A 29 -1.26 13.05 -2.87
N LEU A 30 -0.45 13.39 -3.86
CA LEU A 30 -0.26 12.56 -5.05
C LEU A 30 0.30 11.16 -4.71
N ILE A 31 1.24 11.08 -3.76
CA ILE A 31 1.82 9.81 -3.32
C ILE A 31 0.80 8.98 -2.56
N ASP A 32 0.03 9.58 -1.64
CA ASP A 32 -1.01 8.85 -0.90
C ASP A 32 -2.10 8.31 -1.83
N GLU A 33 -2.57 9.11 -2.79
CA GLU A 33 -3.53 8.68 -3.80
C GLU A 33 -3.01 7.51 -4.64
N ARG A 34 -1.73 7.53 -5.03
CA ARG A 34 -1.11 6.42 -5.76
C ARG A 34 -1.06 5.14 -4.94
N ILE A 35 -0.72 5.23 -3.66
CA ILE A 35 -0.72 4.08 -2.74
C ILE A 35 -2.15 3.52 -2.61
N ALA A 36 -3.14 4.39 -2.38
CA ALA A 36 -4.53 3.99 -2.22
C ALA A 36 -5.10 3.35 -3.50
N ALA A 37 -4.80 3.91 -4.68
CA ALA A 37 -5.24 3.38 -5.97
C ALA A 37 -4.62 2.02 -6.28
N ALA A 38 -3.32 1.84 -6.00
CA ALA A 38 -2.64 0.56 -6.16
C ALA A 38 -3.22 -0.51 -5.22
N ALA A 39 -3.45 -0.18 -3.95
CA ALA A 39 -4.08 -1.09 -2.99
C ALA A 39 -5.51 -1.47 -3.41
N ARG A 40 -6.27 -0.53 -3.97
CA ARG A 40 -7.65 -0.79 -4.46
C ARG A 40 -7.69 -1.87 -5.53
N ARG A 41 -6.70 -1.92 -6.44
CA ARG A 41 -6.62 -2.96 -7.49
C ARG A 41 -6.51 -4.38 -6.95
N LEU A 42 -6.08 -4.56 -5.70
CA LEU A 42 -6.02 -5.89 -5.07
C LEU A 42 -7.41 -6.48 -4.83
N LEU A 43 -8.48 -5.68 -4.89
CA LEU A 43 -9.85 -6.20 -4.83
C LEU A 43 -10.21 -7.05 -6.05
N ASP A 44 -9.66 -6.70 -7.21
CA ASP A 44 -9.91 -7.39 -8.48
C ASP A 44 -8.79 -8.38 -8.81
N PHE A 45 -7.55 -8.03 -8.45
CA PHE A 45 -6.35 -8.80 -8.77
C PHE A 45 -5.47 -9.02 -7.53
N PRO A 46 -5.93 -9.84 -6.55
CA PRO A 46 -5.20 -10.11 -5.32
C PRO A 46 -3.82 -10.76 -5.55
N ASP A 47 -3.63 -11.39 -6.71
CA ASP A 47 -2.37 -12.04 -7.07
C ASP A 47 -1.34 -11.12 -7.75
N SER A 48 -1.61 -9.81 -7.87
CA SER A 48 -0.73 -8.85 -8.55
C SER A 48 0.62 -8.59 -7.89
N GLY A 49 0.71 -8.85 -6.58
CA GLY A 49 1.98 -8.74 -5.85
C GLY A 49 2.94 -9.88 -6.17
N ARG A 50 4.23 -9.68 -5.92
CA ARG A 50 5.20 -10.78 -5.88
C ARG A 50 5.15 -11.47 -4.52
N ALA A 51 5.69 -12.68 -4.42
CA ALA A 51 5.91 -13.33 -3.12
C ALA A 51 6.75 -12.41 -2.22
N GLY A 52 6.25 -12.14 -1.01
CA GLY A 52 6.91 -11.29 -0.04
C GLY A 52 8.05 -12.02 0.67
N ARG A 53 8.89 -11.25 1.37
CA ARG A 53 10.00 -11.82 2.17
C ARG A 53 9.52 -12.68 3.34
N ILE A 54 8.31 -12.41 3.84
CA ILE A 54 7.68 -13.16 4.92
C ILE A 54 6.69 -14.16 4.30
N ALA A 55 6.75 -15.43 4.72
CA ALA A 55 5.82 -16.45 4.26
C ALA A 55 4.36 -16.02 4.49
N GLY A 56 3.51 -16.22 3.49
CA GLY A 56 2.10 -15.81 3.53
C GLY A 56 1.85 -14.33 3.23
N THR A 57 2.90 -13.54 2.98
CA THR A 57 2.77 -12.15 2.52
C THR A 57 3.12 -11.99 1.05
N ARG A 58 2.63 -10.91 0.46
CA ARG A 58 2.87 -10.48 -0.91
C ARG A 58 3.30 -9.02 -0.90
N GLU A 59 4.13 -8.65 -1.86
CA GLU A 59 4.65 -7.29 -2.02
C GLU A 59 4.11 -6.69 -3.31
N LEU A 60 3.35 -5.59 -3.19
CA LEU A 60 2.85 -4.81 -4.31
C LEU A 60 3.74 -3.59 -4.53
N VAL A 61 4.41 -3.52 -5.68
CA VAL A 61 5.20 -2.34 -6.08
C VAL A 61 4.25 -1.22 -6.49
N ILE A 62 4.41 -0.03 -5.90
CA ILE A 62 3.59 1.14 -6.20
C ILE A 62 4.28 1.94 -7.31
N ASN A 63 3.83 1.74 -8.55
CA ASN A 63 4.50 2.32 -9.72
C ASN A 63 4.61 3.86 -9.64
N GLY A 64 5.82 4.36 -9.96
CA GLY A 64 6.14 5.77 -9.92
C GLY A 64 6.25 6.36 -8.52
N THR A 65 6.47 5.52 -7.51
CA THR A 65 6.89 5.92 -6.16
C THR A 65 8.00 4.96 -5.69
N PRO A 66 8.80 5.32 -4.67
CA PRO A 66 9.79 4.42 -4.09
C PRO A 66 9.18 3.37 -3.13
N TYR A 67 7.84 3.30 -3.01
CA TYR A 67 7.17 2.52 -1.98
C TYR A 67 6.68 1.15 -2.47
N VAL A 68 6.62 0.21 -1.53
CA VAL A 68 6.08 -1.14 -1.71
C VAL A 68 5.08 -1.39 -0.60
N ALA A 69 3.88 -1.87 -0.94
CA ALA A 69 2.88 -2.28 0.04
C ALA A 69 3.00 -3.78 0.32
N ALA A 70 3.29 -4.15 1.56
CA ALA A 70 3.18 -5.53 2.03
C ALA A 70 1.72 -5.84 2.39
N TYR A 71 1.19 -6.95 1.91
CA TYR A 71 -0.18 -7.39 2.20
C TYR A 71 -0.26 -8.91 2.31
N ALA A 72 -1.36 -9.39 2.89
CA ALA A 72 -1.73 -10.79 2.89
C ALA A 72 -3.18 -10.93 2.44
N THR A 73 -3.53 -12.09 1.90
CA THR A 73 -4.89 -12.45 1.56
C THR A 73 -5.37 -13.48 2.56
N GLU A 74 -6.36 -13.15 3.38
CA GLU A 74 -7.08 -14.15 4.16
C GLU A 74 -8.22 -14.71 3.32
N ALA A 75 -8.27 -16.03 3.18
CA ALA A 75 -9.48 -16.68 2.69
C ALA A 75 -10.58 -16.45 3.73
N THR A 76 -11.68 -15.83 3.34
CA THR A 76 -12.90 -15.88 4.14
C THR A 76 -13.38 -17.32 4.13
N VAL A 77 -13.19 -18.03 5.25
CA VAL A 77 -13.74 -19.37 5.48
C VAL A 77 -15.23 -19.27 5.73
#